data_AF-A0A7S1IN34-F1
#
_entry.id   AF-A0A7S1IN34-F1
#
_cell.length_a   1.000
_cell.length_b   1.000
_cell.length_c   1.000
_cell.angle_alpha   90.00
_cell.angle_beta   90.00
_cell.angle_gamma   90.00
#
_symmetry.space_group_name_H-M   'P 1'
#
loop_
_entity.id
_entity.type
_entity.pdbx_description
1 polymer ?
#
loop_
_entity_poly.entity_id
_entity_poly.type
_entity_poly.pdbx_seq_one_letter_code
_entity_poly.pdbx_strand_id
1 'polypeptide(L)'
;TQDLQITDVPLAAELAAEVQTLVPPKMYERRNREMQRELKTMMKRRERQFEVFFGRISASVGQKIALPCTMARYERLQRQPRMLVAYAVKLPEKGCKVLLVLPSQYLGNNQALGTVVEEVSVKRSWYEDGRSYIECRSQMGSMDHTYQEKGLLRPPVRQAGRSPHCPIYYNGHGIHAKEEICLTITEPRWVLLAERLFHFNSRSPSTFLWAPTEPQADDEAVLVKVFSVVRDNGSVTLRGKGLGIARMRSVWVEQSTGGLYFSTFEESDLCVPKKHKARRTCTIS
;
A
#
# COMPACT_ATOMS: atom_id res chain seq x y z
N THR A 1 -23.09 -35.50 11.44
CA THR A 1 -22.96 -34.03 11.44
C THR A 1 -24.07 -33.50 12.31
N GLN A 2 -23.74 -33.14 13.55
CA GLN A 2 -24.69 -32.53 14.48
C GLN A 2 -24.73 -31.02 14.21
N ASP A 3 -25.89 -30.53 13.81
CA ASP A 3 -26.16 -29.11 13.63
C ASP A 3 -26.09 -28.42 14.99
N LEU A 4 -25.08 -27.55 15.16
CA LEU A 4 -25.02 -26.60 16.27
C LEU A 4 -26.12 -25.56 16.04
N GLN A 5 -27.26 -25.76 16.71
CA GLN A 5 -28.27 -24.72 16.87
C GLN A 5 -27.66 -23.59 17.70
N ILE A 6 -27.37 -22.47 17.05
CA ILE A 6 -27.02 -21.21 17.72
C ILE A 6 -28.30 -20.71 18.38
N THR A 7 -28.50 -21.05 19.65
CA THR A 7 -29.57 -20.50 20.48
C THR A 7 -29.31 -19.02 20.77
N ASP A 8 -30.34 -18.22 20.50
CA ASP A 8 -30.63 -16.85 20.93
C ASP A 8 -29.50 -16.07 21.62
N VAL A 9 -28.94 -15.13 20.87
CA VAL A 9 -28.17 -14.01 21.45
C VAL A 9 -29.14 -13.21 22.32
N PRO A 10 -28.88 -13.02 23.63
CA PRO A 10 -29.77 -12.26 24.50
C PRO A 10 -30.02 -10.88 23.90
N LEU A 11 -31.29 -10.45 23.85
CA LEU A 11 -31.63 -9.08 23.45
C LEU A 11 -30.81 -8.13 24.32
N ALA A 12 -30.21 -7.10 23.72
CA ALA A 12 -29.28 -6.17 24.37
C ALA A 12 -29.78 -5.59 25.72
N ALA A 13 -31.08 -5.63 25.99
CA ALA A 13 -31.70 -5.22 27.24
C ALA A 13 -31.43 -6.19 28.41
N GLU A 14 -31.44 -7.51 28.18
CA GLU A 14 -31.22 -8.51 29.23
C GLU A 14 -29.76 -8.51 29.68
N LEU A 15 -28.84 -8.43 28.72
CA LEU A 15 -27.41 -8.27 29.00
C LEU A 15 -27.12 -6.97 29.77
N ALA A 16 -27.84 -5.89 29.47
CA ALA A 16 -27.69 -4.62 30.18
C ALA A 16 -28.18 -4.69 31.62
N ALA A 17 -29.25 -5.44 31.90
CA ALA A 17 -29.76 -5.66 33.26
C ALA A 17 -28.78 -6.50 34.10
N GLU A 18 -28.19 -7.54 33.52
CA GLU A 18 -27.21 -8.39 34.20
C GLU A 18 -25.89 -7.65 34.49
N VAL A 19 -25.44 -6.78 33.58
CA VAL A 19 -24.26 -5.94 33.82
C VAL A 19 -24.52 -4.92 34.95
N GLN A 20 -25.75 -4.44 35.11
CA GLN A 20 -26.12 -3.50 36.19
C GLN A 20 -26.16 -4.14 37.58
N THR A 21 -26.41 -5.46 37.68
CA THR A 21 -26.35 -6.17 38.98
C THR A 21 -24.91 -6.44 39.41
N LEU A 22 -24.00 -6.65 38.45
CA LEU A 22 -22.59 -6.99 38.70
C LEU A 22 -21.68 -5.77 38.91
N VAL A 23 -22.03 -4.62 38.34
CA VAL A 23 -21.19 -3.40 38.40
C VAL A 23 -21.89 -2.32 39.23
N PRO A 24 -21.30 -1.88 40.36
CA PRO A 24 -21.87 -0.80 41.16
C PRO A 24 -22.17 0.46 40.32
N PRO A 25 -23.32 1.13 40.50
CA PRO A 25 -23.74 2.25 39.66
C PRO A 25 -22.68 3.36 39.50
N LYS A 26 -21.93 3.65 40.58
CA LYS A 26 -20.84 4.64 40.58
C LYS A 26 -19.68 4.26 39.65
N MET A 27 -19.36 2.98 39.52
CA MET A 27 -18.30 2.49 38.63
C MET A 27 -18.74 2.57 37.17
N TYR A 28 -20.00 2.25 36.90
CA TYR A 28 -20.59 2.37 35.56
C TYR A 28 -20.61 3.82 35.07
N GLU A 29 -21.06 4.76 35.90
CA GLU A 29 -21.05 6.19 35.58
C GLU A 29 -19.63 6.72 35.32
N ARG A 30 -18.66 6.32 36.13
CA ARG A 30 -17.25 6.68 35.94
C ARG A 30 -16.74 6.17 34.59
N ARG A 31 -16.98 4.91 34.27
CA ARG A 31 -16.54 4.30 33.01
C ARG A 31 -17.19 4.95 31.79
N ASN A 32 -18.48 5.28 31.87
CA ASN A 32 -19.18 6.01 30.81
C ASN A 32 -18.59 7.41 30.60
N ARG A 33 -18.24 8.14 31.67
CA ARG A 33 -17.58 9.44 31.55
C ARG A 33 -16.19 9.32 30.93
N GLU A 34 -15.41 8.31 31.30
CA GLU A 34 -14.10 8.03 30.70
C GLU A 34 -14.24 7.71 29.20
N MET A 35 -15.17 6.81 28.84
CA MET A 35 -15.45 6.44 27.45
C MET A 35 -15.94 7.64 26.61
N GLN A 36 -16.79 8.50 27.15
CA GLN A 36 -17.22 9.72 26.46
C GLN A 36 -16.07 10.72 26.28
N ARG A 37 -15.14 10.83 27.24
CA ARG A 37 -13.94 11.66 27.09
C ARG A 37 -13.00 11.09 26.03
N GLU A 38 -12.81 9.78 25.98
CA GLU A 38 -12.04 9.09 24.95
C GLU A 38 -12.69 9.29 23.57
N LEU A 39 -14.00 9.09 23.45
CA LEU A 39 -14.75 9.29 22.21
C LEU A 39 -14.64 10.73 21.72
N LYS A 40 -14.81 11.72 22.61
CA LYS A 40 -14.64 13.14 22.29
C LYS A 40 -13.22 13.45 21.83
N THR A 41 -12.22 12.81 22.43
CA THR A 41 -10.81 12.95 22.04
C THR A 41 -10.55 12.32 20.67
N MET A 42 -11.11 11.13 20.40
CA MET A 42 -11.05 10.48 19.09
C MET A 42 -11.76 11.30 18.00
N MET A 43 -12.94 11.86 18.29
CA MET A 43 -13.67 12.72 17.37
C MET A 43 -12.87 13.99 17.05
N LYS A 44 -12.32 14.67 18.07
CA LYS A 44 -11.42 15.83 17.86
C LYS A 44 -10.16 15.48 17.07
N ARG A 45 -9.59 14.28 17.29
CA ARG A 45 -8.45 13.79 16.48
C ARG A 45 -8.88 13.56 15.04
N ARG A 46 -10.05 12.94 14.81
CA ARG A 46 -10.62 12.67 13.49
C ARG A 46 -10.96 13.93 12.72
N GLU A 47 -11.47 14.96 13.39
CA GLU A 47 -11.71 16.30 12.81
C GLU A 47 -10.41 16.99 12.36
N ARG A 48 -9.25 16.56 12.88
CA ARG A 48 -7.92 17.09 12.55
C ARG A 48 -7.11 16.18 11.62
N GLN A 49 -7.70 15.08 11.16
CA GLN A 49 -7.07 14.14 10.24
C GLN A 49 -7.36 14.55 8.80
N PHE A 50 -6.30 14.79 8.05
CA PHE A 50 -6.36 15.00 6.60
C PHE A 50 -5.83 13.76 5.89
N GLU A 51 -6.41 13.44 4.74
CA GLU A 51 -5.85 12.40 3.86
C GLU A 51 -4.57 12.94 3.19
N VAL A 52 -3.46 12.20 3.35
CA VAL A 52 -2.16 12.51 2.76
C VAL A 52 -1.98 11.71 1.48
N PHE A 53 -1.51 12.38 0.44
CA PHE A 53 -1.20 11.83 -0.87
C PHE A 53 0.30 11.98 -1.13
N PHE A 54 0.89 11.00 -1.81
CA PHE A 54 2.29 11.06 -2.19
C PHE A 54 2.39 11.22 -3.71
N GLY A 55 3.20 12.18 -4.14
CA GLY A 55 3.47 12.42 -5.55
C GLY A 55 4.79 13.15 -5.70
N ARG A 56 5.53 12.86 -6.77
CA ARG A 56 6.70 13.67 -7.14
C ARG A 56 6.21 14.91 -7.88
N ILE A 57 5.83 15.93 -7.13
CA ILE A 57 5.39 17.21 -7.69
C ILE A 57 6.32 18.29 -7.17
N SER A 58 7.07 18.95 -8.06
CA SER A 58 7.76 20.19 -7.73
C SER A 58 6.78 21.34 -7.92
N ALA A 59 6.33 21.95 -6.81
CA ALA A 59 5.44 23.10 -6.87
C ALA A 59 5.72 24.08 -5.73
N SER A 60 5.44 25.35 -6.00
CA SER A 60 5.57 26.46 -5.05
C SER A 60 4.19 26.86 -4.50
N VAL A 61 4.16 27.54 -3.35
CA VAL A 61 2.93 28.13 -2.80
C VAL A 61 2.29 29.07 -3.83
N GLY A 62 0.97 28.97 -4.00
CA GLY A 62 0.18 29.69 -5.02
C GLY A 62 0.12 29.00 -6.39
N GLN A 63 0.96 28.00 -6.65
CA GLN A 63 0.94 27.28 -7.91
C GLN A 63 -0.27 26.32 -7.99
N LYS A 64 -0.88 26.27 -9.16
CA LYS A 64 -1.90 25.26 -9.49
C LYS A 64 -1.20 23.97 -9.93
N ILE A 65 -1.66 22.84 -9.40
CA ILE A 65 -1.12 21.52 -9.71
C ILE A 65 -2.23 20.53 -10.06
N ALA A 66 -1.94 19.63 -10.98
CA ALA A 66 -2.80 18.50 -11.29
C ALA A 66 -2.55 17.39 -10.25
N LEU A 67 -3.61 17.03 -9.55
CA LEU A 67 -3.68 16.04 -8.51
C LEU A 67 -4.20 14.73 -9.11
N PRO A 68 -3.45 13.62 -9.02
CA PRO A 68 -3.99 12.31 -9.39
C PRO A 68 -5.09 11.93 -8.39
N CYS A 69 -6.35 11.96 -8.82
CA CYS A 69 -7.49 11.58 -8.00
C CYS A 69 -8.59 10.95 -8.85
N THR A 70 -9.10 9.79 -8.45
CA THR A 70 -10.26 9.17 -9.12
C THR A 70 -11.55 9.95 -8.81
N MET A 71 -12.56 9.94 -9.69
CA MET A 71 -13.88 10.57 -9.47
C MET A 71 -14.45 10.33 -8.07
N ALA A 72 -14.54 9.06 -7.64
CA ALA A 72 -15.10 8.70 -6.33
C ALA A 72 -14.32 9.30 -5.14
N ARG A 73 -13.02 9.54 -5.30
CA ARG A 73 -12.16 10.20 -4.28
C ARG A 73 -12.34 11.71 -4.33
N TYR A 74 -12.43 12.29 -5.53
CA TYR A 74 -12.69 13.70 -5.71
C TYR A 74 -14.07 14.12 -5.17
N GLU A 75 -15.12 13.34 -5.43
CA GLU A 75 -16.46 13.58 -4.89
C GLU A 75 -16.47 13.57 -3.36
N ARG A 76 -15.68 12.67 -2.74
CA ARG A 76 -15.49 12.64 -1.29
C ARG A 76 -14.77 13.90 -0.79
N LEU A 77 -13.76 14.37 -1.54
CA LEU A 77 -13.04 15.62 -1.27
C LEU A 77 -13.96 16.85 -1.35
N GLN A 78 -14.85 16.91 -2.34
CA GLN A 78 -15.80 18.02 -2.48
C GLN A 78 -16.89 18.06 -1.41
N ARG A 79 -17.40 16.89 -0.98
CA ARG A 79 -18.44 16.80 0.06
C ARG A 79 -17.95 17.24 1.45
N GLN A 80 -16.64 17.39 1.63
CA GLN A 80 -16.04 17.86 2.88
C GLN A 80 -15.21 19.13 2.59
N PRO A 81 -15.83 20.32 2.62
CA PRO A 81 -15.22 21.59 2.19
C PRO A 81 -14.01 22.07 3.04
N ARG A 82 -13.56 21.25 4.00
CA ARG A 82 -12.40 21.51 4.86
C ARG A 82 -11.25 20.50 4.68
N MET A 83 -11.33 19.58 3.71
CA MET A 83 -10.22 18.66 3.46
C MET A 83 -9.10 19.36 2.67
N LEU A 84 -8.05 19.77 3.38
CA LEU A 84 -6.74 20.04 2.80
C LEU A 84 -6.12 18.70 2.37
N VAL A 85 -5.59 18.66 1.16
CA VAL A 85 -4.91 17.47 0.63
C VAL A 85 -3.41 17.66 0.83
N ALA A 86 -2.79 16.85 1.67
CA ALA A 86 -1.37 16.95 1.95
C ALA A 86 -0.56 16.17 0.91
N TYR A 87 0.29 16.83 0.12
CA TYR A 87 1.19 16.22 -0.85
C TYR A 87 2.63 16.21 -0.33
N ALA A 88 3.15 15.04 0.01
CA ALA A 88 4.56 14.94 0.40
C ALA A 88 5.48 14.93 -0.84
N VAL A 89 6.32 15.96 -0.93
CA VAL A 89 7.34 16.15 -1.96
C VAL A 89 8.71 15.87 -1.34
N LYS A 90 9.39 14.84 -1.86
CA LYS A 90 10.79 14.57 -1.51
C LYS A 90 11.68 15.49 -2.34
N LEU A 91 12.30 16.49 -1.70
CA LEU A 91 13.31 17.30 -2.36
C LEU A 91 14.69 16.63 -2.26
N PRO A 92 15.53 16.65 -3.31
CA PRO A 92 16.82 15.98 -3.32
C PRO A 92 17.77 16.46 -2.20
N GLU A 93 17.71 17.73 -1.82
CA GLU A 93 18.72 18.37 -0.96
C GLU A 93 18.19 18.86 0.41
N LYS A 94 16.86 18.94 0.60
CA LYS A 94 16.26 19.68 1.74
C LYS A 94 15.26 18.86 2.58
N GLY A 95 15.31 17.54 2.49
CA GLY A 95 14.36 16.65 3.18
C GLY A 95 12.98 16.58 2.52
N CYS A 96 12.01 16.00 3.22
CA CYS A 96 10.62 15.91 2.74
C CYS A 96 9.85 17.17 3.14
N LYS A 97 9.23 17.83 2.16
CA LYS A 97 8.27 18.91 2.37
C LYS A 97 6.87 18.38 2.13
N VAL A 98 5.88 18.87 2.87
CA VAL A 98 4.47 18.54 2.62
C VAL A 98 3.79 19.80 2.10
N LEU A 99 3.25 19.74 0.89
CA LEU A 99 2.45 20.79 0.29
C LEU A 99 0.99 20.57 0.68
N LEU A 100 0.36 21.55 1.34
CA LEU A 100 -1.09 21.50 1.55
C LEU A 100 -1.78 22.07 0.32
N VAL A 101 -2.68 21.29 -0.27
CA VAL A 101 -3.32 21.62 -1.54
C VAL A 101 -4.83 21.68 -1.34
N LEU A 102 -5.43 22.79 -1.75
CA LEU A 102 -6.88 22.92 -1.81
C LEU A 102 -7.37 22.49 -3.19
N PRO A 103 -8.17 21.41 -3.30
CA PRO A 103 -8.76 21.01 -4.56
C PRO A 103 -9.79 22.08 -4.99
N SER A 104 -9.70 22.55 -6.23
CA SER A 104 -10.56 23.61 -6.76
C SER A 104 -11.46 23.13 -7.91
N GLN A 105 -11.02 22.16 -8.72
CA GLN A 105 -11.78 21.71 -9.89
C GLN A 105 -11.44 20.27 -10.28
N TYR A 106 -12.42 19.45 -10.70
CA TYR A 106 -12.13 18.17 -11.34
C TYR A 106 -11.89 18.37 -12.82
N LEU A 107 -10.86 17.71 -13.37
CA LEU A 107 -10.47 17.87 -14.77
C LEU A 107 -10.88 16.68 -15.65
N GLY A 108 -11.45 15.61 -15.09
CA GLY A 108 -11.60 14.35 -15.82
C GLY A 108 -10.35 13.47 -15.71
N ASN A 109 -10.34 12.30 -16.37
CA ASN A 109 -9.15 11.44 -16.51
C ASN A 109 -8.38 11.13 -15.21
N ASN A 110 -9.11 10.98 -14.10
CA ASN A 110 -8.53 10.79 -12.77
C ASN A 110 -7.59 11.94 -12.33
N GLN A 111 -7.92 13.18 -12.69
CA GLN A 111 -7.17 14.38 -12.32
C GLN A 111 -8.08 15.47 -11.72
N ALA A 112 -7.56 16.19 -10.72
CA ALA A 112 -8.15 17.44 -10.22
C ALA A 112 -7.12 18.56 -10.18
N LEU A 113 -7.55 19.79 -10.38
CA LEU A 113 -6.74 20.97 -10.14
C LEU A 113 -6.79 21.33 -8.65
N GLY A 114 -5.63 21.59 -8.06
CA GLY A 114 -5.52 22.10 -6.70
C GLY A 114 -4.51 23.23 -6.60
N THR A 115 -4.67 24.12 -5.63
CA THR A 115 -3.73 25.22 -5.37
C THR A 115 -2.91 24.90 -4.13
N VAL A 116 -1.59 25.01 -4.22
CA VAL A 116 -0.71 24.87 -3.06
C VAL A 116 -0.92 26.08 -2.15
N VAL A 117 -1.37 25.84 -0.93
CA VAL A 117 -1.68 26.89 0.05
C VAL A 117 -0.53 27.09 1.03
N GLU A 118 0.14 26.00 1.39
CA GLU A 118 1.20 26.05 2.40
C GLU A 118 2.27 25.00 2.13
N GLU A 119 3.50 25.34 2.47
CA GLU A 119 4.61 24.41 2.58
C GLU A 119 4.88 24.10 4.05
N VAL A 120 4.78 22.82 4.42
CA VAL A 120 4.91 22.38 5.81
C VAL A 120 6.14 21.50 5.97
N SER A 121 6.90 21.76 7.03
CA SER A 121 8.07 20.95 7.38
C SER A 121 7.65 19.68 8.12
N VAL A 122 8.19 18.53 7.73
CA VAL A 122 7.94 17.27 8.44
C VAL A 122 8.79 17.22 9.70
N LYS A 123 8.14 17.11 10.86
CA LYS A 123 8.80 17.02 12.17
C LYS A 123 9.13 15.57 12.52
N ARG A 124 8.17 14.66 12.36
CA ARG A 124 8.37 13.21 12.51
C ARG A 124 7.44 12.42 11.62
N SER A 125 7.81 11.19 11.33
CA SER A 125 6.95 10.21 10.66
C SER A 125 7.07 8.86 11.35
N TRP A 126 5.96 8.16 11.55
CA TRP A 126 5.94 6.84 12.19
C TRP A 126 4.88 5.94 11.56
N TYR A 127 4.86 4.67 11.96
CA TYR A 127 3.93 3.66 11.46
C TYR A 127 3.27 2.95 12.63
N GLU A 128 1.95 2.84 12.61
CA GLU A 128 1.15 2.23 13.68
C GLU A 128 -0.12 1.62 13.06
N ASP A 129 -0.46 0.39 13.43
CA ASP A 129 -1.67 -0.33 12.99
C ASP A 129 -1.93 -0.33 11.47
N GLY A 130 -0.89 -0.59 10.67
CA GLY A 130 -1.03 -0.67 9.22
C GLY A 130 -1.04 0.68 8.50
N ARG A 131 -0.83 1.80 9.23
CA ARG A 131 -0.96 3.17 8.70
C ARG A 131 0.31 3.98 8.97
N SER A 132 0.72 4.80 8.00
CA SER A 132 1.75 5.82 8.26
C SER A 132 1.14 7.10 8.81
N TYR A 133 1.91 7.74 9.66
CA TYR A 133 1.57 9.02 10.26
C TYR A 133 2.72 9.97 10.00
N ILE A 134 2.37 11.23 9.78
CA ILE A 134 3.32 12.33 9.67
C ILE A 134 2.85 13.39 10.65
N GLU A 135 3.77 13.98 11.41
CA GLU A 135 3.54 15.22 12.14
C GLU A 135 4.31 16.30 11.41
N CYS A 136 3.60 17.36 11.04
CA CYS A 136 4.19 18.49 10.34
C CYS A 136 4.06 19.75 11.19
N ARG A 137 5.03 20.66 11.03
CA ARG A 137 5.03 21.97 11.69
C ARG A 137 4.75 23.07 10.68
N SER A 138 3.59 23.70 10.82
CA SER A 138 3.18 24.89 10.06
C SER A 138 3.97 26.12 10.52
N GLN A 139 4.33 26.98 9.57
CA GLN A 139 4.95 28.28 9.87
C GLN A 139 3.91 29.32 10.29
N MET A 140 2.62 29.10 9.98
CA MET A 140 1.51 29.91 10.47
C MET A 140 1.23 29.52 11.93
N GLY A 141 2.04 30.04 12.85
CA GLY A 141 2.04 29.66 14.25
C GLY A 141 0.64 29.63 14.88
N SER A 142 0.10 28.42 15.11
CA SER A 142 -0.97 28.12 16.07
C SER A 142 -1.39 26.64 16.11
N MET A 143 -0.97 25.77 15.18
CA MET A 143 -1.45 24.37 15.20
C MET A 143 -0.37 23.32 14.86
N ASP A 144 -0.04 22.49 15.84
CA ASP A 144 0.60 21.19 15.62
C ASP A 144 -0.46 20.21 15.06
N HIS A 145 -0.29 19.79 13.81
CA HIS A 145 -1.20 18.86 13.14
C HIS A 145 -0.59 17.45 13.05
N THR A 146 -1.42 16.45 13.37
CA THR A 146 -1.08 15.02 13.21
C THR A 146 -1.87 14.46 12.03
N TYR A 147 -1.18 13.95 11.02
CA TYR A 147 -1.76 13.48 9.77
C TYR A 147 -1.84 11.95 9.76
N GLN A 148 -2.94 11.39 9.25
CA GLN A 148 -3.17 9.94 9.17
C GLN A 148 -3.30 9.50 7.71
N GLU A 149 -2.53 8.50 7.31
CA GLU A 149 -2.63 7.85 5.99
C GLU A 149 -3.81 6.88 5.93
N LYS A 150 -4.56 6.90 4.82
CA LYS A 150 -5.41 5.80 4.38
C LYS A 150 -4.97 5.33 2.98
N GLY A 151 -3.97 4.45 2.96
CA GLY A 151 -3.68 3.59 1.82
C GLY A 151 -2.39 3.87 1.04
N LEU A 152 -1.56 2.82 1.01
CA LEU A 152 -0.46 2.49 0.10
C LEU A 152 0.67 3.54 -0.05
N LEU A 153 1.59 3.59 0.93
CA LEU A 153 2.98 3.11 0.76
C LEU A 153 3.81 3.14 2.06
N ARG A 154 3.92 1.97 2.70
CA ARG A 154 5.16 1.28 3.10
C ARG A 154 4.75 -0.09 3.64
N PRO A 155 5.20 -1.23 3.07
CA PRO A 155 5.19 -2.45 3.85
C PRO A 155 6.10 -2.23 5.07
N PRO A 156 5.84 -2.94 6.18
CA PRO A 156 6.55 -2.73 7.44
C PRO A 156 8.06 -2.67 7.22
N VAL A 157 8.73 -1.78 7.95
CA VAL A 157 10.17 -1.90 8.18
C VAL A 157 10.39 -3.33 8.65
N ARG A 158 11.06 -4.14 7.82
CA ARG A 158 11.31 -5.55 8.11
C ARG A 158 11.89 -5.64 9.52
N GLN A 159 11.18 -6.31 10.42
CA GLN A 159 11.85 -6.97 11.53
C GLN A 159 12.93 -7.85 10.89
N ALA A 160 14.19 -7.61 11.23
CA ALA A 160 15.31 -8.40 10.74
C ALA A 160 15.01 -9.87 11.04
N GLY A 161 14.77 -10.68 9.99
CA GLY A 161 14.41 -12.09 10.13
C GLY A 161 13.17 -12.55 9.35
N ARG A 162 12.37 -11.65 8.75
CA ARG A 162 11.28 -12.10 7.86
C ARG A 162 11.81 -12.44 6.47
N SER A 163 11.56 -13.67 6.03
CA SER A 163 11.82 -14.16 4.68
C SER A 163 11.23 -13.19 3.64
N PRO A 164 11.95 -12.92 2.54
CA PRO A 164 11.52 -11.93 1.57
C PRO A 164 10.23 -12.40 0.88
N HIS A 165 9.15 -11.63 1.04
CA HIS A 165 7.94 -11.80 0.23
C HIS A 165 8.28 -11.47 -1.24
N CYS A 166 8.06 -12.43 -2.13
CA CYS A 166 8.34 -12.32 -3.55
C CYS A 166 7.01 -12.27 -4.32
N PRO A 167 6.76 -11.23 -5.14
CA PRO A 167 5.56 -11.22 -5.97
C PRO A 167 5.62 -12.33 -7.01
N ILE A 168 4.47 -12.88 -7.38
CA ILE A 168 4.35 -13.95 -8.38
C ILE A 168 3.64 -13.40 -9.61
N TYR A 169 4.24 -13.61 -10.78
CA TYR A 169 3.60 -13.45 -12.08
C TYR A 169 3.31 -14.85 -12.61
N TYR A 170 2.11 -15.06 -13.15
CA TYR A 170 1.79 -16.32 -13.82
C TYR A 170 1.06 -16.05 -15.13
N ASN A 171 1.51 -16.71 -16.17
CA ASN A 171 0.84 -16.83 -17.46
C ASN A 171 1.07 -18.27 -17.93
N GLY A 172 0.18 -18.86 -18.72
CA GLY A 172 0.27 -20.27 -19.16
C GLY A 172 1.58 -20.67 -19.87
N HIS A 173 2.52 -19.74 -20.05
CA HIS A 173 3.83 -19.95 -20.63
C HIS A 173 4.85 -20.18 -19.52
N GLY A 174 5.51 -21.34 -19.54
CA GLY A 174 6.69 -21.55 -18.73
C GLY A 174 7.88 -20.73 -19.25
N ILE A 175 8.77 -20.33 -18.34
CA ILE A 175 10.11 -19.87 -18.68
C ILE A 175 11.13 -20.82 -18.07
N HIS A 176 12.34 -20.86 -18.61
CA HIS A 176 13.42 -21.65 -18.06
C HIS A 176 14.39 -20.80 -17.22
N ALA A 177 15.10 -21.45 -16.30
CA ALA A 177 16.24 -20.82 -15.64
C ALA A 177 17.29 -20.40 -16.69
N LYS A 178 17.90 -19.23 -16.48
CA LYS A 178 18.85 -18.54 -17.37
C LYS A 178 18.28 -17.95 -18.66
N GLU A 179 16.99 -18.15 -18.94
CA GLU A 179 16.31 -17.53 -20.06
C GLU A 179 16.15 -16.02 -19.84
N GLU A 180 16.37 -15.23 -20.89
CA GLU A 180 16.06 -13.80 -20.89
C GLU A 180 14.59 -13.62 -21.26
N ILE A 181 13.90 -12.77 -20.50
CA ILE A 181 12.49 -12.48 -20.71
C ILE A 181 12.31 -11.03 -21.16
N CYS A 182 11.33 -10.80 -22.03
CA CYS A 182 10.79 -9.49 -22.34
C CYS A 182 9.26 -9.60 -22.27
N LEU A 183 8.67 -8.99 -21.23
CA LEU A 183 7.24 -9.00 -20.97
C LEU A 183 6.66 -7.64 -21.28
N THR A 184 5.61 -7.58 -22.08
CA THR A 184 4.76 -6.39 -22.21
C THR A 184 3.49 -6.62 -21.41
N ILE A 185 3.25 -5.77 -20.41
CA ILE A 185 2.18 -5.95 -19.44
C ILE A 185 1.18 -4.82 -19.59
N THR A 186 -0.10 -5.18 -19.80
CA THR A 186 -1.21 -4.23 -19.90
C THR A 186 -2.25 -4.41 -18.81
N GLU A 187 -2.35 -5.60 -18.19
CA GLU A 187 -3.29 -5.85 -17.09
C GLU A 187 -2.93 -5.01 -15.84
N PRO A 188 -3.89 -4.26 -15.26
CA PRO A 188 -3.61 -3.34 -14.15
C PRO A 188 -2.91 -3.98 -12.94
N ARG A 189 -3.30 -5.20 -12.56
CA ARG A 189 -2.67 -5.91 -11.42
C ARG A 189 -1.17 -6.15 -11.68
N TRP A 190 -0.81 -6.55 -12.89
CA TRP A 190 0.58 -6.85 -13.26
C TRP A 190 1.40 -5.58 -13.50
N VAL A 191 0.75 -4.49 -13.96
CA VAL A 191 1.37 -3.15 -13.98
C VAL A 191 1.80 -2.75 -12.57
N LEU A 192 0.95 -2.97 -11.57
CA LEU A 192 1.28 -2.70 -10.16
C LEU A 192 2.44 -3.57 -9.66
N LEU A 193 2.53 -4.84 -10.07
CA LEU A 193 3.68 -5.70 -9.77
C LEU A 193 4.97 -5.08 -10.32
N ALA A 194 4.99 -4.67 -11.59
CA ALA A 194 6.16 -4.07 -12.22
C ALA A 194 6.56 -2.73 -11.55
N GLU A 195 5.57 -1.89 -11.19
CA GLU A 195 5.81 -0.66 -10.43
C GLU A 195 6.46 -0.95 -9.07
N ARG A 196 5.98 -1.97 -8.35
CA ARG A 196 6.57 -2.37 -7.06
C ARG A 196 8.02 -2.83 -7.21
N LEU A 197 8.31 -3.65 -8.22
CA LEU A 197 9.68 -4.12 -8.48
C LEU A 197 10.68 -2.98 -8.72
N PHE A 198 10.22 -1.86 -9.25
CA PHE A 198 11.05 -0.68 -9.51
C PHE A 198 11.12 0.29 -8.32
N HIS A 199 10.04 0.41 -7.54
CA HIS A 199 9.98 1.36 -6.42
C HIS A 199 10.67 0.87 -5.14
N PHE A 200 10.88 -0.44 -4.95
CA PHE A 200 11.64 -0.94 -3.81
C PHE A 200 13.13 -0.63 -3.98
N ASN A 201 13.58 0.42 -3.28
CA ASN A 201 14.97 0.88 -3.10
C ASN A 201 16.03 -0.22 -3.27
N SER A 202 16.98 0.04 -4.19
CA SER A 202 18.42 -0.31 -4.32
C SER A 202 19.11 -1.40 -3.49
N ARG A 203 18.55 -1.94 -2.41
CA ARG A 203 19.16 -2.96 -1.54
C ARG A 203 18.63 -4.37 -1.73
N SER A 204 17.46 -4.55 -2.35
CA SER A 204 16.98 -5.87 -2.75
C SER A 204 17.00 -5.95 -4.27
N PRO A 205 17.48 -7.04 -4.88
CA PRO A 205 17.34 -7.20 -6.32
C PRO A 205 15.84 -7.19 -6.67
N SER A 206 15.48 -6.46 -7.71
CA SER A 206 14.12 -6.44 -8.28
C SER A 206 13.80 -7.84 -8.82
N THR A 207 13.34 -8.74 -7.96
CA THR A 207 13.03 -10.14 -8.31
C THR A 207 11.55 -10.45 -8.14
N PHE A 208 11.04 -11.33 -8.99
CA PHE A 208 9.71 -11.92 -8.87
C PHE A 208 9.77 -13.41 -9.23
N LEU A 209 8.73 -14.17 -8.86
CA LEU A 209 8.58 -15.57 -9.24
C LEU A 209 7.68 -15.69 -10.47
N TRP A 210 8.08 -16.50 -11.45
CA TRP A 210 7.28 -16.82 -12.62
C TRP A 210 6.74 -18.24 -12.50
N ALA A 211 5.41 -18.39 -12.43
CA ALA A 211 4.73 -19.67 -12.42
C ALA A 211 3.99 -19.91 -13.75
N PRO A 212 4.02 -21.14 -14.31
CA PRO A 212 3.29 -21.47 -15.54
C PRO A 212 1.78 -21.65 -15.31
N THR A 213 1.38 -21.94 -14.08
CA THR A 213 0.00 -22.19 -13.66
C THR A 213 -0.38 -21.27 -12.52
N GLU A 214 -1.66 -21.31 -12.13
CA GLU A 214 -2.11 -20.60 -10.93
C GLU A 214 -1.26 -21.02 -9.71
N PRO A 215 -0.63 -20.09 -8.99
CA PRO A 215 0.33 -20.43 -7.95
C PRO A 215 -0.31 -21.15 -6.76
N GLN A 216 0.23 -22.32 -6.39
CA GLN A 216 -0.11 -23.02 -5.15
C GLN A 216 1.11 -23.12 -4.22
N ALA A 217 0.86 -23.45 -2.94
CA ALA A 217 1.95 -23.78 -2.03
C ALA A 217 2.66 -25.06 -2.51
N ASP A 218 3.96 -25.13 -2.26
CA ASP A 218 4.89 -26.18 -2.69
C ASP A 218 5.16 -26.30 -4.19
N ASP A 219 4.49 -25.51 -5.04
CA ASP A 219 4.79 -25.42 -6.47
C ASP A 219 6.19 -24.85 -6.73
N GLU A 220 6.74 -25.20 -7.90
CA GLU A 220 7.98 -24.68 -8.41
C GLU A 220 7.74 -23.50 -9.35
N ALA A 221 8.53 -22.43 -9.18
CA ALA A 221 8.49 -21.24 -10.02
C ALA A 221 9.90 -20.76 -10.36
N VAL A 222 10.06 -20.11 -11.51
CA VAL A 222 11.36 -19.54 -11.88
C VAL A 222 11.54 -18.19 -11.21
N LEU A 223 12.61 -18.05 -10.42
CA LEU A 223 12.99 -16.77 -9.84
C LEU A 223 13.60 -15.89 -10.94
N VAL A 224 12.95 -14.78 -11.26
CA VAL A 224 13.39 -13.85 -12.30
C VAL A 224 14.00 -12.62 -11.68
N LYS A 225 15.19 -12.23 -12.13
CA LYS A 225 15.81 -10.94 -11.83
C LYS A 225 15.50 -9.94 -12.93
N VAL A 226 14.91 -8.81 -12.54
CA VAL A 226 14.57 -7.70 -13.42
C VAL A 226 15.73 -6.72 -13.49
N PHE A 227 16.03 -6.26 -14.70
CA PHE A 227 17.09 -5.28 -14.94
C PHE A 227 16.61 -4.06 -15.73
N SER A 228 15.41 -4.10 -16.34
CA SER A 228 14.81 -2.95 -17.00
C SER A 228 13.30 -2.97 -16.88
N VAL A 229 12.71 -1.80 -16.64
CA VAL A 229 11.27 -1.56 -16.64
C VAL A 229 11.04 -0.25 -17.38
N VAL A 230 10.26 -0.29 -18.46
CA VAL A 230 9.92 0.86 -19.29
C VAL A 230 8.41 1.00 -19.28
N ARG A 231 7.91 2.22 -19.03
CA ARG A 231 6.47 2.50 -19.06
C ARG A 231 6.13 3.25 -20.34
N ASP A 232 5.05 2.83 -21.00
CA ASP A 232 4.54 3.51 -22.18
C ASP A 232 3.01 3.42 -22.24
N ASN A 233 2.32 4.57 -22.25
CA ASN A 233 0.88 4.68 -22.50
C ASN A 233 -0.01 3.66 -21.74
N GLY A 234 0.23 3.48 -20.45
CA GLY A 234 -0.56 2.56 -19.61
C GLY A 234 -0.10 1.10 -19.65
N SER A 235 0.85 0.77 -20.53
CA SER A 235 1.59 -0.51 -20.54
C SER A 235 2.93 -0.39 -19.81
N VAL A 236 3.45 -1.53 -19.36
CA VAL A 236 4.79 -1.65 -18.78
C VAL A 236 5.55 -2.79 -19.46
N THR A 237 6.70 -2.48 -20.04
CA THR A 237 7.63 -3.44 -20.61
C THR A 237 8.71 -3.77 -19.59
N LEU A 238 8.79 -5.03 -19.18
CA LEU A 238 9.74 -5.54 -18.21
C LEU A 238 10.76 -6.46 -18.90
N ARG A 239 12.04 -6.27 -18.61
CA ARG A 239 13.11 -7.19 -19.04
C ARG A 239 13.84 -7.77 -17.85
N GLY A 240 14.08 -9.08 -17.93
CA GLY A 240 14.66 -9.84 -16.84
C GLY A 240 15.35 -11.11 -17.30
N LYS A 241 15.90 -11.85 -16.35
CA LYS A 241 16.55 -13.14 -16.58
C LYS A 241 16.18 -14.12 -15.48
N GLY A 242 15.78 -15.32 -15.86
CA GLY A 242 15.59 -16.43 -14.92
C GLY A 242 16.91 -16.77 -14.22
N LEU A 243 16.90 -16.87 -12.90
CA LEU A 243 18.06 -17.22 -12.08
C LEU A 243 18.12 -18.72 -11.80
N GLY A 244 16.98 -19.31 -11.45
CA GLY A 244 16.86 -20.69 -11.02
C GLY A 244 15.40 -21.03 -10.73
N ILE A 245 15.16 -22.29 -10.37
CA ILE A 245 13.86 -22.77 -9.93
C ILE A 245 13.82 -22.64 -8.41
N ALA A 246 12.77 -22.02 -7.87
CA ALA A 246 12.54 -21.87 -6.44
C ALA A 246 11.21 -22.52 -6.06
N ARG A 247 11.18 -23.20 -4.92
CA ARG A 247 9.96 -23.78 -4.34
C ARG A 247 9.20 -22.74 -3.53
N MET A 248 7.91 -22.60 -3.79
CA MET A 248 7.03 -21.64 -3.12
C MET A 248 6.55 -22.21 -1.79
N ARG A 249 7.06 -21.74 -0.65
CA ARG A 249 6.71 -22.30 0.68
C ARG A 249 5.28 -21.98 1.11
N SER A 250 4.84 -20.78 0.80
CA SER A 250 3.50 -20.30 1.14
C SER A 250 3.03 -19.38 0.04
N VAL A 251 1.79 -19.49 -0.40
CA VAL A 251 1.21 -18.59 -1.40
C VAL A 251 -0.02 -17.90 -0.82
N TRP A 252 -0.14 -16.59 -1.03
CA TRP A 252 -1.32 -15.82 -0.64
C TRP A 252 -1.63 -14.73 -1.66
N VAL A 253 -2.88 -14.26 -1.64
CA VAL A 253 -3.38 -13.22 -2.53
C VAL A 253 -3.59 -11.92 -1.74
N GLU A 254 -2.98 -10.83 -2.20
CA GLU A 254 -3.17 -9.50 -1.58
C GLU A 254 -4.43 -8.82 -2.15
N GLN A 255 -5.54 -8.85 -1.40
CA GLN A 255 -6.84 -8.35 -1.87
C GLN A 255 -6.82 -6.87 -2.32
N SER A 256 -5.99 -6.03 -1.70
CA SER A 256 -5.89 -4.59 -2.02
C SER A 256 -5.28 -4.30 -3.40
N THR A 257 -4.73 -5.30 -4.08
CA THR A 257 -3.97 -5.16 -5.33
C THR A 257 -4.70 -5.68 -6.57
N GLY A 258 -5.98 -6.02 -6.44
CA GLY A 258 -6.71 -6.70 -7.52
C GLY A 258 -6.25 -8.14 -7.71
N GLY A 259 -5.76 -8.79 -6.65
CA GLY A 259 -5.42 -10.20 -6.65
C GLY A 259 -3.99 -10.55 -7.05
N LEU A 260 -2.99 -9.73 -6.68
CA LEU A 260 -1.58 -10.14 -6.84
C LEU A 260 -1.24 -11.27 -5.87
N TYR A 261 -0.59 -12.29 -6.41
CA TYR A 261 -0.07 -13.41 -5.64
C TYR A 261 1.32 -13.07 -5.10
N PHE A 262 1.58 -13.55 -3.90
CA PHE A 262 2.87 -13.44 -3.23
C PHE A 262 3.27 -14.79 -2.67
N SER A 263 4.58 -15.01 -2.59
CA SER A 263 5.14 -16.20 -1.98
C SER A 263 6.30 -15.87 -1.05
N THR A 264 6.56 -16.80 -0.12
CA THR A 264 7.85 -16.88 0.56
C THR A 264 8.65 -18.04 -0.03
N PHE A 265 9.96 -17.84 -0.17
CA PHE A 265 10.88 -18.90 -0.54
C PHE A 265 12.18 -18.72 0.24
N GLU A 266 12.90 -19.81 0.48
CA GLU A 266 14.22 -19.75 1.09
C GLU A 266 15.29 -19.73 -0.01
N GLU A 267 16.38 -19.00 0.19
CA GLU A 267 17.46 -18.93 -0.80
C GLU A 267 18.15 -20.30 -1.00
N SER A 268 18.10 -21.16 0.02
CA SER A 268 18.50 -22.58 -0.04
C SER A 268 17.65 -23.40 -1.01
N ASP A 269 16.41 -22.99 -1.29
CA ASP A 269 15.50 -23.69 -2.22
C ASP A 269 15.79 -23.32 -3.69
N LEU A 270 16.71 -22.38 -3.95
CA LEU A 270 17.02 -21.94 -5.31
C LEU A 270 17.93 -22.96 -6.03
N CYS A 271 17.33 -23.79 -6.87
CA CYS A 271 18.04 -24.71 -7.74
C CYS A 271 18.53 -23.98 -9.00
N VAL A 272 19.83 -23.68 -9.06
CA VAL A 272 20.48 -23.10 -10.25
C VAL A 272 21.02 -24.25 -11.12
N PRO A 273 20.43 -24.53 -12.30
CA PRO A 273 20.91 -25.62 -13.14
C PRO A 273 22.37 -25.39 -13.53
N LYS A 274 23.19 -26.44 -13.52
CA LYS A 274 24.60 -26.38 -13.99
C LYS A 274 24.60 -26.03 -15.49
N LYS A 275 25.62 -25.28 -15.96
CA LYS A 275 25.66 -24.69 -17.32
C LYS A 275 25.48 -25.74 -18.43
N HIS A 276 24.30 -25.79 -19.04
CA HIS A 276 24.13 -26.25 -20.42
C HIS A 276 24.02 -25.04 -21.35
N LYS A 277 24.86 -24.97 -22.38
CA LYS A 277 24.90 -23.87 -23.37
C LYS A 277 23.70 -24.00 -24.33
N ALA A 278 22.56 -23.38 -24.01
CA ALA A 278 21.51 -23.11 -24.99
C ALA A 278 20.92 -21.72 -24.68
N ARG A 279 20.86 -20.83 -25.68
CA ARG A 279 20.30 -19.48 -25.56
C ARG A 279 19.00 -19.46 -26.36
N ARG A 280 17.86 -19.34 -25.69
CA ARG A 280 16.54 -19.09 -26.28
C ARG A 280 16.06 -17.73 -25.78
N THR A 281 15.36 -16.99 -26.63
CA THR A 281 14.73 -15.71 -26.30
C THR A 281 13.24 -15.90 -26.51
N CYS A 282 12.45 -15.82 -25.43
CA CYS A 282 10.99 -15.84 -25.51
C CYS A 282 10.45 -14.40 -25.47
N THR A 283 9.75 -14.01 -26.53
CA THR A 283 8.93 -12.79 -26.56
C THR A 283 7.50 -13.20 -26.33
N ILE A 284 6.89 -12.72 -25.24
CA ILE A 284 5.48 -12.96 -24.92
C ILE A 284 4.79 -11.59 -24.99
N SER A 285 3.87 -11.46 -25.95
CA SER A 285 3.07 -10.26 -26.21
C SER A 285 1.67 -10.39 -25.66
#